data_AF-A0A956ZKW4-F1
#
_entry.id   AF-A0A956ZKW4-F1
#
_cell.length_a   1.000
_cell.length_b   1.000
_cell.length_c   1.000
_cell.angle_alpha   90.00
_cell.angle_beta   90.00
_cell.angle_gamma   90.00
#
_symmetry.space_group_name_H-M   'P 1'
#
loop_
_entity.id
_entity.type
_entity.pdbx_description
1 polymer ?
#
loop_
_entity_poly.entity_id
_entity_poly.type
_entity_poly.pdbx_seq_one_letter_code
_entity_poly.pdbx_strand_id
1 'polypeptide(L)'
;ELGFSDVVVGGRMSMGYVGELLDSALGDRWATTGRLLVKFTNVLWPGEMIRVTAGVTRGVDPERESLAARVEKSDGTVVLVAEGSVARA
;
A
#
# COMPACT_ATOMS: atom_id res chain seq x y z
N GLU A 1 -5.48 -4.14 -27.68
CA GLU A 1 -4.26 -4.16 -26.87
C GLU A 1 -4.49 -3.44 -25.55
N LEU A 2 -3.92 -3.91 -24.45
CA LEU A 2 -4.06 -3.30 -23.12
C LEU A 2 -3.11 -2.11 -22.89
N GLY A 3 -2.32 -1.71 -23.90
CA GLY A 3 -1.41 -0.55 -23.84
C GLY A 3 -0.07 -0.81 -23.15
N PHE A 4 0.24 -2.06 -22.78
CA PHE A 4 1.51 -2.43 -22.17
C PHE A 4 2.41 -3.16 -23.17
N SER A 5 3.71 -2.90 -23.09
CA SER A 5 4.73 -3.52 -23.95
C SER A 5 5.01 -4.98 -23.59
N ASP A 6 4.61 -5.43 -22.39
CA ASP A 6 4.86 -6.78 -21.87
C ASP A 6 3.89 -7.12 -20.71
N VAL A 7 4.01 -8.33 -20.14
CA VAL A 7 3.29 -8.80 -18.96
C VAL A 7 3.72 -8.02 -17.72
N VAL A 8 2.73 -7.44 -17.03
CA VAL A 8 2.94 -6.66 -15.81
C VAL A 8 2.70 -7.51 -14.56
N VAL A 9 3.37 -7.18 -13.46
CA VAL A 9 3.02 -7.75 -12.15
C VAL A 9 1.63 -7.26 -11.77
N GLY A 10 0.73 -8.18 -11.41
CA GLY A 10 -0.60 -7.83 -10.96
C GLY A 10 -0.54 -6.94 -9.72
N GLY A 11 -1.21 -5.78 -9.74
CA GLY A 11 -1.16 -4.80 -8.64
C GLY A 11 -1.56 -5.37 -7.27
N ARG A 12 -2.35 -6.46 -7.24
CA ARG A 12 -2.70 -7.17 -6.00
C ARG A 12 -1.49 -7.79 -5.30
N MET A 13 -0.45 -8.20 -6.04
CA MET A 13 0.77 -8.76 -5.47
C MET A 13 1.52 -7.70 -4.66
N SER A 14 1.73 -6.51 -5.22
CA SER A 14 2.39 -5.41 -4.52
C SER A 14 1.53 -4.85 -3.38
N MET A 15 0.20 -4.87 -3.52
CA MET A 15 -0.75 -4.54 -2.45
C MET A 15 -0.64 -5.51 -1.26
N GLY A 16 -0.31 -6.79 -1.48
CA GLY A 16 -0.12 -7.77 -0.40
C GLY A 16 0.94 -7.36 0.61
N TYR A 17 2.07 -6.82 0.14
CA TYR A 17 3.13 -6.31 1.03
C TYR A 17 2.69 -5.10 1.85
N VAL A 18 1.81 -4.25 1.30
CA VAL A 18 1.19 -3.16 2.07
C VAL A 18 0.26 -3.73 3.14
N GLY A 19 -0.52 -4.76 2.81
CA GLY A 19 -1.38 -5.46 3.75
C GLY A 19 -0.61 -6.03 4.94
N GLU A 20 0.51 -6.73 4.68
CA GLU A 20 1.40 -7.27 5.72
C GLU A 20 1.95 -6.16 6.64
N LEU A 21 2.41 -5.05 6.05
CA LEU A 21 2.94 -3.93 6.84
C LEU A 21 1.85 -3.35 7.75
N LEU A 22 0.65 -3.12 7.21
CA LEU A 22 -0.47 -2.59 7.98
C LEU A 22 -0.93 -3.56 9.07
N ASP A 23 -0.96 -4.85 8.80
CA ASP A 23 -1.29 -5.88 9.78
C ASP A 23 -0.27 -5.89 10.93
N SER A 24 1.02 -5.87 10.61
CA SER A 24 2.09 -5.79 11.61
C SER A 24 2.04 -4.51 12.46
N ALA A 25 1.58 -3.39 11.90
CA ALA A 25 1.56 -2.11 12.59
C ALA A 25 0.28 -1.86 13.40
N LEU A 26 -0.87 -2.36 12.92
CA LEU A 26 -2.19 -2.05 13.48
C LEU A 26 -2.84 -3.25 14.20
N GLY A 27 -2.31 -4.45 14.01
CA GLY A 27 -2.74 -5.69 14.66
C GLY A 27 -4.21 -6.01 14.43
N ASP A 28 -4.88 -6.60 15.42
CA ASP A 28 -6.27 -7.07 15.33
C ASP A 28 -7.28 -6.00 14.87
N ARG A 29 -7.01 -4.72 15.13
CA ARG A 29 -7.85 -3.62 14.66
C ARG A 29 -7.89 -3.53 13.14
N TRP A 30 -6.81 -3.94 12.46
CA TRP A 30 -6.73 -4.02 11.01
C TRP A 30 -7.72 -5.04 10.46
N ALA A 31 -7.70 -6.27 11.00
CA ALA A 31 -8.60 -7.34 10.55
C ALA A 31 -10.08 -7.02 10.79
N THR A 32 -10.40 -6.27 11.85
CA THR A 32 -11.79 -6.04 12.29
C THR A 32 -12.39 -4.73 11.81
N THR A 33 -11.59 -3.66 11.74
CA THR A 33 -12.06 -2.31 11.42
C THR A 33 -11.33 -1.68 10.24
N GLY A 34 -10.36 -2.38 9.64
CA GLY A 34 -9.47 -1.86 8.62
C GLY A 34 -10.18 -1.31 7.39
N ARG A 35 -9.65 -0.19 6.90
CA ARG A 35 -9.99 0.37 5.59
C ARG A 35 -8.72 0.63 4.82
N LEU A 36 -8.69 0.18 3.57
CA LEU A 36 -7.55 0.38 2.68
C LEU A 36 -7.98 1.20 1.47
N LEU A 37 -7.32 2.34 1.26
CA LEU A 37 -7.36 3.08 0.01
C LEU A 37 -6.04 2.85 -0.72
N VAL A 38 -6.09 2.44 -1.98
CA VAL A 38 -4.90 2.19 -2.81
C VAL A 38 -4.99 2.97 -4.11
N LYS A 39 -3.89 3.61 -4.49
CA LYS A 39 -3.70 4.15 -5.83
C LYS A 39 -2.45 3.55 -6.45
N PHE A 40 -2.63 2.86 -7.58
CA PHE A 40 -1.54 2.43 -8.43
C PHE A 40 -1.10 3.62 -9.29
N THR A 41 0.17 3.99 -9.19
CA THR A 41 0.74 5.19 -9.85
C THR A 41 1.63 4.83 -11.02
N ASN A 42 2.26 3.67 -11.01
CA ASN A 42 3.11 3.18 -12.07
C ASN A 42 3.04 1.65 -12.18
N VAL A 43 3.53 1.14 -13.31
CA VAL A 43 3.65 -0.30 -13.58
C VAL A 43 4.86 -0.88 -12.83
N LEU A 44 4.66 -2.06 -12.26
CA LEU A 44 5.72 -2.92 -11.75
C LEU A 44 5.95 -4.08 -12.73
N TRP A 45 7.19 -4.25 -13.15
CA TRP A 45 7.61 -5.29 -14.09
C TRP A 45 8.21 -6.49 -13.34
N PRO A 46 8.17 -7.69 -13.92
CA PRO A 46 8.83 -8.86 -13.35
C PRO A 46 10.33 -8.63 -13.09
N GLY A 47 10.83 -9.09 -11.94
CA GLY A 47 12.25 -8.98 -11.56
C GLY A 47 12.66 -7.64 -10.93
N GLU A 48 11.77 -6.65 -10.88
CA GLU A 48 12.07 -5.38 -10.20
C GLU A 48 12.05 -5.53 -8.67
N MET A 49 13.06 -4.95 -8.02
CA MET A 49 13.13 -4.87 -6.56
C MET A 49 12.31 -3.69 -6.06
N ILE A 50 11.53 -3.94 -5.01
CA ILE A 50 10.69 -2.92 -4.35
C ILE A 50 11.07 -2.73 -2.88
N ARG A 51 10.81 -1.53 -2.38
CA ARG A 51 10.83 -1.18 -0.97
C ARG A 51 9.43 -0.73 -0.56
N VAL A 52 8.93 -1.30 0.53
CA VAL A 52 7.65 -0.88 1.15
C VAL A 52 7.96 -0.11 2.42
N THR A 53 7.38 1.07 2.58
CA THR A 53 7.53 1.89 3.78
C THR A 53 6.18 2.44 4.18
N ALA A 54 5.92 2.55 5.48
CA ALA A 54 4.77 3.32 5.98
C ALA A 54 5.14 4.19 7.17
N GLY A 55 4.31 5.20 7.41
CA GLY A 55 4.40 6.07 8.58
C GLY A 55 3.02 6.53 9.03
N VAL A 56 2.92 6.88 10.31
CA VAL A 56 1.68 7.42 10.89
C VAL A 56 1.36 8.76 10.25
N THR A 57 0.10 8.94 9.88
CA THR A 57 -0.40 10.20 9.32
C THR A 57 -1.59 10.71 10.11
N ARG A 58 -1.80 12.02 10.04
CA ARG A 58 -3.05 12.62 10.50
C ARG A 58 -4.08 12.38 9.39
N GLY A 59 -4.81 11.27 9.49
CA GLY A 59 -5.92 10.96 8.59
C GLY A 59 -6.99 12.05 8.59
N VAL A 60 -7.92 11.98 7.63
CA VAL A 60 -9.04 12.94 7.52
C VAL A 60 -10.10 12.69 8.59
N ASP A 61 -10.26 11.43 9.01
CA ASP A 61 -11.23 11.00 10.02
C ASP A 61 -10.59 11.00 11.42
N PRO A 62 -11.03 11.88 12.34
CA PRO A 62 -10.47 11.98 13.69
C PRO A 62 -10.73 10.71 14.52
N GLU A 63 -11.78 9.95 14.22
CA GLU A 63 -12.13 8.71 14.91
C GLU A 63 -11.27 7.53 14.46
N ARG A 64 -10.31 7.78 13.56
CA ARG A 64 -9.44 6.76 12.98
C ARG A 64 -7.97 7.13 13.14
N GLU A 65 -7.18 6.08 13.24
CA GLU A 65 -5.73 6.14 13.15
C GLU A 65 -5.33 5.72 11.74
N SER A 66 -4.56 6.56 11.04
CA SER A 66 -4.14 6.33 9.65
C SER A 66 -2.63 6.12 9.54
N LEU A 67 -2.24 5.20 8.67
CA LEU A 67 -0.87 5.02 8.19
C LEU A 67 -0.87 5.22 6.67
N ALA A 68 0.05 6.05 6.17
CA ALA A 68 0.32 6.14 4.75
C ALA A 68 1.47 5.20 4.41
N ALA A 69 1.24 4.32 3.44
CA ALA A 69 2.22 3.40 2.89
C ALA A 69 2.56 3.76 1.44
N ARG A 70 3.80 3.51 1.05
CA ARG A 70 4.27 3.62 -0.33
C ARG A 70 5.12 2.41 -0.71
N VAL A 71 5.02 2.03 -1.98
CA VAL A 71 5.88 1.03 -2.60
C VAL A 71 6.70 1.72 -3.68
N GLU A 72 8.02 1.61 -3.55
CA GLU A 72 8.99 2.27 -4.43
C GLU A 72 9.89 1.23 -5.07
N LYS A 73 10.22 1.42 -6.35
CA LYS A 73 11.30 0.69 -7.01
C LYS A 73 12.66 1.17 -6.53
N SER A 74 13.71 0.41 -6.85
CA SER A 74 15.10 0.79 -6.54
C SER A 74 15.55 2.13 -7.13
N ASP A 75 14.94 2.59 -8.22
CA ASP A 75 15.22 3.88 -8.86
C ASP A 75 14.43 5.06 -8.25
N GLY A 76 13.64 4.81 -7.21
CA GLY A 76 12.79 5.80 -6.56
C GLY A 76 11.40 5.98 -7.18
N THR A 77 11.08 5.25 -8.26
CA THR A 77 9.74 5.29 -8.87
C THR A 77 8.70 4.73 -7.92
N VAL A 78 7.72 5.55 -7.54
CA VAL A 78 6.57 5.12 -6.73
C VAL A 78 5.57 4.37 -7.63
N VAL A 79 5.27 3.12 -7.29
CA VAL A 79 4.31 2.27 -8.03
C VAL A 79 2.96 2.16 -7.34
N LEU A 80 2.92 2.36 -6.03
CA LEU A 80 1.72 2.25 -5.23
C LEU A 80 1.82 3.23 -4.05
N VAL A 81 0.77 4.02 -3.84
CA VAL A 81 0.53 4.75 -2.60
C VAL A 81 -0.76 4.24 -1.96
N ALA A 82 -0.76 4.09 -0.65
CA ALA A 82 -1.90 3.58 0.08
C ALA A 82 -2.08 4.31 1.41
N GLU A 83 -3.33 4.39 1.85
CA GLU A 83 -3.67 4.77 3.21
C GLU A 83 -4.45 3.62 3.86
N GLY A 84 -3.89 3.06 4.93
CA GLY A 84 -4.56 2.12 5.80
C GLY A 84 -5.08 2.86 7.04
N SER A 85 -6.31 2.61 7.46
CA SER A 85 -6.83 3.17 8.70
C SER A 85 -7.63 2.17 9.52
N VAL A 86 -7.59 2.32 10.84
CA VAL A 86 -8.38 1.55 11.80
C VAL A 86 -9.18 2.48 12.71
N ALA A 87 -10.27 1.98 13.28
CA ALA A 87 -10.99 2.73 14.32
C ALA A 87 -10.07 2.95 15.54
N ARG A 88 -10.18 4.13 16.17
CA ARG A 88 -9.59 4.35 17.48
C ARG A 88 -10.32 3.50 18.53
N ALA A 89 -9.58 3.11 19.56
CA ALA A 89 -10.15 2.46 20.74
C ALA A 89 -10.82 3.50 21.65
#